data_AF-A0A7X7TFB7-F1
#
_entry.id   AF-A0A7X7TFB7-F1
#
_cell.length_a   1.000
_cell.length_b   1.000
_cell.length_c   1.000
_cell.angle_alpha   90.00
_cell.angle_beta   90.00
_cell.angle_gamma   90.00
#
_symmetry.space_group_name_H-M   'P 1'
#
loop_
_entity.id
_entity.type
_entity.pdbx_description
1 polymer ?
#
loop_
_entity_poly.entity_id
_entity_poly.type
_entity_poly.pdbx_seq_one_letter_code
_entity_poly.pdbx_strand_id
1 'polypeptide(L)'
;MKSFKLALVLCMVVAATTVAAPLNKATVSGKAEWVLHADTEAFLKTKLGQAIRAELAAQGIEQKLAEFKTFFSFHPLDDIRNITIYGVGKEPTQAVVLAQGNFDQAKLDSMVRMNSTFKSADYGKYSIDSWIDENKPGSERIYGVWHGTDRLLLSQGEDAVKTALDVLDGKADSAVGKTLIGEPVKGAFLTITAEKVGEIVKGDQNAAVFQQAERLTLALGEKEGRCFITGALATKSADEATTINQALQGMLAFVKLATQDKLPKVTALANAMKIVAENASVGLHFEWDSADLIAILKNAGEIKAQLDAAGQPQPKPAQ
;
A
#
# COMPACT_ATOMS: atom_id res chain seq x y z
N MET A 1 25.59 -44.64 -28.95
CA MET A 1 24.60 -45.21 -29.90
C MET A 1 23.85 -46.29 -29.13
N LYS A 2 22.54 -46.32 -28.92
CA LYS A 2 21.35 -45.91 -29.69
C LYS A 2 20.24 -45.57 -28.65
N SER A 3 19.76 -44.34 -28.53
CA SER A 3 18.50 -43.85 -29.12
C SER A 3 17.28 -44.78 -28.94
N PHE A 4 16.36 -44.41 -28.06
CA PHE A 4 14.92 -44.59 -28.28
C PHE A 4 14.21 -43.27 -27.97
N LYS A 5 13.42 -42.78 -28.93
CA LYS A 5 12.71 -41.51 -28.91
C LYS A 5 11.23 -41.76 -28.59
N LEU A 6 10.70 -40.88 -27.73
CA LEU A 6 9.39 -40.18 -27.80
C LEU A 6 8.08 -40.99 -27.63
N ALA A 7 7.34 -40.71 -26.55
CA ALA A 7 5.93 -40.27 -26.60
C ALA A 7 5.42 -39.80 -25.21
N LEU A 8 5.36 -38.47 -25.07
CA LEU A 8 4.45 -37.61 -24.29
C LEU A 8 3.34 -38.26 -23.43
N VAL A 9 3.34 -38.04 -22.11
CA VAL A 9 2.14 -37.57 -21.37
C VAL A 9 2.58 -36.57 -20.29
N LEU A 10 1.97 -35.41 -20.41
CA LEU A 10 1.91 -34.26 -19.53
C LEU A 10 1.61 -34.64 -18.07
N CYS A 11 2.56 -34.40 -17.17
CA CYS A 11 2.24 -34.03 -15.80
C CYS A 11 2.99 -32.73 -15.49
N MET A 12 2.30 -31.63 -15.80
CA MET A 12 2.50 -30.34 -15.16
C MET A 12 2.61 -30.57 -13.65
N VAL A 13 3.83 -30.61 -13.11
CA VAL A 13 4.05 -30.04 -11.80
C VAL A 13 4.15 -28.55 -12.05
N VAL A 14 2.98 -27.90 -12.11
CA VAL A 14 2.92 -26.51 -11.69
C VAL A 14 3.22 -26.59 -10.20
N ALA A 15 4.50 -26.46 -9.86
CA ALA A 15 4.84 -25.83 -8.62
C ALA A 15 4.13 -24.49 -8.70
N ALA A 16 2.99 -24.37 -8.02
CA ALA A 16 2.36 -23.09 -7.79
C ALA A 16 3.36 -22.32 -6.95
N THR A 17 4.34 -21.70 -7.61
CA THR A 17 4.84 -20.42 -7.16
C THR A 17 3.59 -19.57 -7.14
N THR A 18 2.92 -19.50 -5.99
CA THR A 18 1.91 -18.49 -5.73
C THR A 18 2.67 -17.17 -5.72
N VAL A 19 3.04 -16.70 -6.92
CA VAL A 19 3.36 -15.31 -7.16
C VAL A 19 2.12 -14.61 -6.67
N ALA A 20 2.25 -13.82 -5.60
CA ALA A 20 1.22 -12.89 -5.20
C ALA A 20 0.67 -12.24 -6.48
N ALA A 21 -0.61 -12.49 -6.70
CA ALA A 21 -1.30 -12.02 -7.87
C ALA A 21 -1.70 -10.56 -7.63
N PRO A 22 -1.89 -9.77 -8.69
CA PRO A 22 -2.53 -8.46 -8.57
C PRO A 22 -3.78 -8.52 -7.68
N LEU A 23 -4.12 -7.40 -7.05
CA LEU A 23 -5.29 -7.25 -6.18
C LEU A 23 -6.49 -8.11 -6.64
N ASN A 24 -6.81 -9.13 -5.83
CA ASN A 24 -7.93 -10.01 -6.10
C ASN A 24 -9.25 -9.32 -5.72
N LYS A 25 -10.00 -8.84 -6.72
CA LYS A 25 -11.28 -8.16 -6.51
C LYS A 25 -12.31 -9.03 -5.77
N ALA A 26 -12.19 -10.35 -5.84
CA ALA A 26 -13.11 -11.27 -5.16
C ALA A 26 -12.94 -11.29 -3.64
N THR A 27 -11.81 -10.80 -3.12
CA THR A 27 -11.56 -10.75 -1.66
C THR A 27 -11.89 -9.40 -1.04
N VAL A 28 -12.33 -8.43 -1.84
CA VAL A 28 -12.70 -7.09 -1.39
C VAL A 28 -14.22 -6.97 -1.38
N SER A 29 -14.78 -6.36 -0.35
CA SER A 29 -16.22 -6.12 -0.26
C SER A 29 -16.71 -5.24 -1.42
N GLY A 30 -17.84 -5.60 -2.02
CA GLY A 30 -18.51 -4.80 -3.04
C GLY A 30 -19.03 -3.45 -2.54
N LYS A 31 -18.99 -3.22 -1.22
CA LYS A 31 -19.31 -1.93 -0.57
C LYS A 31 -18.08 -1.06 -0.31
N ALA A 32 -16.86 -1.56 -0.52
CA ALA A 32 -15.65 -0.78 -0.27
C ALA A 32 -15.70 0.53 -1.07
N GLU A 33 -15.27 1.62 -0.44
CA GLU A 33 -15.11 2.92 -1.07
C GLU A 33 -13.64 3.21 -1.35
N TRP A 34 -12.73 2.57 -0.64
CA TRP A 34 -11.30 2.65 -0.89
C TRP A 34 -10.61 1.31 -0.64
N VAL A 35 -9.49 1.11 -1.34
CA VAL A 35 -8.63 -0.07 -1.25
C VAL A 35 -7.17 0.36 -1.37
N LEU A 36 -6.32 -0.16 -0.50
CA LEU A 36 -4.87 -0.18 -0.62
C LEU A 36 -4.43 -1.63 -0.72
N HIS A 37 -3.61 -1.95 -1.71
CA HIS A 37 -3.05 -3.27 -1.89
C HIS A 37 -1.54 -3.19 -2.09
N ALA A 38 -0.79 -3.87 -1.22
CA ALA A 38 0.65 -4.02 -1.31
C ALA A 38 0.99 -5.48 -1.61
N ASP A 39 1.68 -5.70 -2.72
CA ASP A 39 2.26 -6.97 -3.13
C ASP A 39 3.74 -6.99 -2.70
N THR A 40 3.98 -7.55 -1.52
CA THR A 40 5.30 -7.59 -0.88
C THR A 40 6.26 -8.49 -1.65
N GLU A 41 5.77 -9.60 -2.22
CA GLU A 41 6.61 -10.49 -3.03
C GLU A 41 7.07 -9.82 -4.33
N ALA A 42 6.17 -9.13 -5.03
CA ALA A 42 6.51 -8.39 -6.24
C ALA A 42 7.50 -7.26 -5.89
N PHE A 43 7.25 -6.52 -4.82
CA PHE A 43 8.13 -5.45 -4.35
C PHE A 43 9.55 -5.97 -4.09
N LEU A 44 9.71 -7.06 -3.32
CA LEU A 44 11.03 -7.60 -2.98
C LEU A 44 11.80 -8.18 -4.17
N LYS A 45 11.12 -8.46 -5.30
CA LYS A 45 11.76 -8.86 -6.55
C LYS A 45 12.27 -7.67 -7.38
N THR A 46 11.86 -6.44 -7.07
CA THR A 46 12.33 -5.23 -7.76
C THR A 46 13.74 -4.84 -7.32
N LYS A 47 14.46 -4.06 -8.15
CA LYS A 47 15.75 -3.45 -7.76
C LYS A 47 15.57 -2.55 -6.55
N LEU A 48 14.48 -1.77 -6.52
CA LEU A 48 14.14 -0.92 -5.39
C LEU A 48 13.95 -1.71 -4.09
N GLY A 49 13.16 -2.78 -4.11
CA GLY A 49 12.90 -3.62 -2.94
C GLY A 49 14.16 -4.34 -2.44
N GLN A 50 14.99 -4.85 -3.34
CA GLN A 50 16.29 -5.44 -2.99
C GLN A 50 17.23 -4.41 -2.34
N ALA A 51 17.28 -3.18 -2.88
CA ALA A 51 18.10 -2.11 -2.31
C ALA A 51 17.60 -1.67 -0.93
N ILE A 52 16.28 -1.57 -0.74
CA ILE A 52 15.69 -1.26 0.57
C ILE A 52 16.01 -2.36 1.57
N ARG A 53 15.90 -3.64 1.20
CA ARG A 53 16.26 -4.76 2.09
C ARG A 53 17.74 -4.72 2.48
N ALA A 54 18.63 -4.45 1.53
CA ALA A 54 20.06 -4.32 1.81
C ALA A 54 20.34 -3.16 2.79
N GLU A 55 19.61 -2.05 2.66
CA GLU A 55 19.71 -0.91 3.57
C GLU A 55 19.19 -1.24 4.98
N LEU A 56 18.05 -1.93 5.09
CA LEU A 56 17.53 -2.42 6.38
C LEU A 56 18.55 -3.34 7.08
N ALA A 57 19.22 -4.21 6.33
CA ALA A 57 20.29 -5.05 6.86
C ALA A 57 21.50 -4.23 7.33
N ALA A 58 21.93 -3.22 6.55
CA ALA A 58 23.03 -2.33 6.91
C ALA A 58 22.74 -1.51 8.18
N GLN A 59 21.47 -1.14 8.41
CA GLN A 59 21.02 -0.44 9.61
C GLN A 59 20.76 -1.36 10.82
N GLY A 60 21.05 -2.66 10.70
CA GLY A 60 20.82 -3.64 11.77
C GLY A 60 19.34 -3.96 12.03
N ILE A 61 18.42 -3.53 11.16
CA ILE A 61 16.99 -3.82 11.30
C ILE A 61 16.71 -5.31 11.04
N GLU A 62 17.52 -5.97 10.22
CA GLU A 62 17.39 -7.43 9.99
C GLU A 62 17.50 -8.23 11.30
N GLN A 63 18.31 -7.79 12.26
CA GLN A 63 18.36 -8.43 13.57
C GLN A 63 17.02 -8.31 14.32
N LYS A 64 16.40 -7.14 14.29
CA LYS A 64 15.07 -6.92 14.88
C LYS A 64 14.01 -7.77 14.20
N LEU A 65 14.10 -7.96 12.88
CA LEU A 65 13.20 -8.83 12.12
C LEU A 65 13.43 -10.31 12.44
N ALA A 66 14.67 -10.73 12.71
CA ALA A 66 14.99 -12.08 13.15
C ALA A 66 14.49 -12.35 14.58
N GLU A 67 14.61 -11.38 15.49
CA GLU A 67 14.03 -11.42 16.83
C GLU A 67 12.49 -11.50 16.76
N PHE A 68 11.89 -10.67 15.91
CA PHE A 68 10.46 -10.72 15.61
C PHE A 68 10.05 -12.12 15.12
N LYS A 69 10.78 -12.70 14.16
CA LYS A 69 10.52 -14.05 13.67
C LYS A 69 10.62 -15.09 14.76
N THR A 70 11.60 -14.97 15.66
CA THR A 70 11.74 -15.90 16.79
C THR A 70 10.52 -15.84 17.71
N PHE A 71 10.02 -14.63 17.98
CA PHE A 71 8.89 -14.43 18.89
C PHE A 71 7.55 -14.78 18.23
N PHE A 72 7.30 -14.38 16.98
CA PHE A 72 6.01 -14.53 16.30
C PHE A 72 5.94 -15.70 15.30
N SER A 73 7.06 -16.42 15.09
CA SER A 73 7.19 -17.51 14.09
C SER A 73 6.94 -17.10 12.63
N PHE A 74 7.00 -15.80 12.29
CA PHE A 74 6.98 -15.35 10.91
C PHE A 74 7.88 -14.12 10.73
N HIS A 75 8.49 -14.00 9.56
CA HIS A 75 9.30 -12.87 9.15
C HIS A 75 8.42 -11.87 8.36
N PRO A 76 8.25 -10.62 8.81
CA PRO A 76 7.33 -9.68 8.17
C PRO A 76 7.61 -9.41 6.68
N LEU A 77 8.87 -9.50 6.26
CA LEU A 77 9.25 -9.29 4.87
C LEU A 77 9.20 -10.58 4.02
N ASP A 78 9.47 -11.75 4.60
CA ASP A 78 9.59 -12.98 3.80
C ASP A 78 8.31 -13.81 3.80
N ASP A 79 7.57 -13.76 4.90
CA ASP A 79 6.43 -14.65 5.12
C ASP A 79 5.10 -13.96 4.81
N ILE A 80 5.03 -12.62 4.75
CA ILE A 80 3.85 -11.88 4.26
C ILE A 80 3.96 -11.72 2.75
N ARG A 81 3.03 -12.32 2.01
CA ARG A 81 2.98 -12.23 0.55
C ARG A 81 2.34 -10.93 0.07
N ASN A 82 1.20 -10.58 0.66
CA ASN A 82 0.49 -9.35 0.33
C ASN A 82 -0.37 -8.87 1.50
N ILE A 83 -0.69 -7.59 1.48
CA ILE A 83 -1.61 -6.94 2.40
C ILE A 83 -2.63 -6.15 1.59
N THR A 84 -3.90 -6.41 1.82
CA THR A 84 -5.01 -5.60 1.28
C THR A 84 -5.75 -4.95 2.42
N ILE A 85 -5.92 -3.63 2.37
CA ILE A 85 -6.70 -2.87 3.32
C ILE A 85 -7.82 -2.20 2.56
N TYR A 86 -9.07 -2.33 3.02
CA TYR A 86 -10.19 -1.64 2.39
C TYR A 86 -11.24 -1.26 3.42
N GLY A 87 -12.07 -0.27 3.10
CA GLY A 87 -13.10 0.19 4.01
C GLY A 87 -14.16 1.06 3.36
N VAL A 88 -15.09 1.53 4.19
CA VAL A 88 -16.16 2.47 3.85
C VAL A 88 -15.99 3.72 4.70
N GLY A 89 -16.03 4.90 4.07
CA GLY A 89 -15.75 6.16 4.75
C GLY A 89 -14.35 6.21 5.37
N LYS A 90 -14.19 7.03 6.42
CA LYS A 90 -12.90 7.31 7.08
C LYS A 90 -12.68 6.59 8.42
N GLU A 91 -13.72 5.95 8.95
CA GLU A 91 -13.69 5.39 10.29
C GLU A 91 -12.92 4.06 10.31
N PRO A 92 -11.92 3.89 11.19
CA PRO A 92 -11.15 2.64 11.28
C PRO A 92 -12.00 1.39 11.57
N THR A 93 -13.13 1.56 12.26
CA THR A 93 -14.09 0.48 12.55
C THR A 93 -14.83 -0.01 11.31
N GLN A 94 -14.77 0.73 10.20
CA GLN A 94 -15.35 0.38 8.91
C GLN A 94 -14.29 -0.10 7.90
N ALA A 95 -13.07 -0.36 8.36
CA ALA A 95 -11.97 -0.86 7.55
C ALA A 95 -11.51 -2.25 8.01
N VAL A 96 -11.02 -3.05 7.09
CA VAL A 96 -10.45 -4.38 7.37
C VAL A 96 -9.11 -4.52 6.65
N VAL A 97 -8.17 -5.17 7.34
CA VAL A 97 -6.88 -5.59 6.83
C VAL A 97 -6.94 -7.08 6.52
N LEU A 98 -6.56 -7.48 5.33
CA LEU A 98 -6.37 -8.85 4.90
C LEU A 98 -4.86 -9.05 4.66
N ALA A 99 -4.19 -9.76 5.56
CA ALA A 99 -2.80 -10.14 5.38
C ALA A 99 -2.74 -11.59 4.92
N GLN A 100 -2.11 -11.84 3.77
CA GLN A 100 -1.90 -13.19 3.25
C GLN A 100 -0.42 -13.56 3.36
N GLY A 101 -0.13 -14.74 3.89
CA GLY A 101 1.24 -15.13 4.20
C GLY A 101 1.38 -16.55 4.74
N ASN A 102 2.56 -16.85 5.25
CA ASN A 102 2.89 -18.09 5.95
C ASN A 102 2.92 -17.79 7.44
N PHE A 103 1.93 -18.28 8.18
CA PHE A 103 1.78 -18.01 9.61
C PHE A 103 1.72 -19.31 10.40
N ASP A 104 2.36 -19.30 11.57
CA ASP A 104 2.10 -20.29 12.61
C ASP A 104 0.85 -19.85 13.39
N GLN A 105 -0.33 -20.20 12.87
CA GLN A 105 -1.61 -19.78 13.43
C GLN A 105 -1.75 -20.19 14.91
N ALA A 106 -1.36 -21.42 15.25
CA ALA A 106 -1.45 -21.93 16.62
C ALA A 106 -0.61 -21.09 17.59
N LYS A 107 0.61 -20.70 17.19
CA LYS A 107 1.44 -19.83 18.01
C LYS A 107 0.82 -18.44 18.15
N LEU A 108 0.41 -17.82 17.06
CA LEU A 108 -0.20 -16.48 17.10
C LEU A 108 -1.48 -16.46 17.95
N ASP A 109 -2.34 -17.49 17.83
CA ASP A 109 -3.54 -17.64 18.65
C ASP A 109 -3.19 -17.78 20.13
N SER A 110 -2.17 -18.58 20.46
CA SER A 110 -1.72 -18.74 21.84
C SER A 110 -1.25 -17.41 22.44
N MET A 111 -0.61 -16.56 21.64
CA MET A 111 -0.15 -15.24 22.06
C MET A 111 -1.30 -14.28 22.32
N VAL A 112 -2.28 -14.22 21.41
CA VAL A 112 -3.46 -13.37 21.56
C VAL A 112 -4.30 -13.80 22.78
N ARG A 113 -4.40 -15.11 23.04
CA ARG A 113 -5.11 -15.66 24.22
C ARG A 113 -4.47 -15.33 25.56
N MET A 114 -3.17 -14.99 25.59
CA MET A 114 -2.51 -14.53 26.81
C MET A 114 -2.85 -13.06 27.15
N ASN A 115 -3.45 -12.31 26.24
CA ASN A 115 -3.85 -10.93 26.51
C ASN A 115 -4.98 -10.88 27.55
N SER A 116 -4.85 -10.03 28.57
CA SER A 116 -5.83 -10.00 29.68
C SER A 116 -7.24 -9.56 29.25
N THR A 117 -7.33 -8.85 28.12
CA THR A 117 -8.59 -8.34 27.55
C THR A 117 -9.15 -9.23 26.44
N PHE A 118 -8.56 -10.42 26.25
CA PHE A 118 -8.96 -11.40 25.26
C PHE A 118 -10.44 -11.78 25.40
N LYS A 119 -11.14 -11.78 24.27
CA LYS A 119 -12.49 -12.30 24.13
C LYS A 119 -12.59 -13.04 22.81
N SER A 120 -13.47 -14.03 22.73
CA SER A 120 -13.76 -14.75 21.52
C SER A 120 -15.26 -14.82 21.31
N ALA A 121 -15.72 -14.64 20.08
CA ALA A 121 -17.12 -14.71 19.70
C ALA A 121 -17.29 -15.53 18.42
N ASP A 122 -18.29 -16.40 18.40
CA ASP A 122 -18.57 -17.24 17.24
C ASP A 122 -19.32 -16.47 16.15
N TYR A 123 -18.95 -16.74 14.91
CA TYR A 123 -19.63 -16.25 13.72
C TYR A 123 -19.63 -17.31 12.62
N GLY A 124 -20.72 -18.05 12.50
CA GLY A 124 -20.82 -19.17 11.57
C GLY A 124 -19.81 -20.27 11.91
N LYS A 125 -18.85 -20.52 11.00
CA LYS A 125 -17.76 -21.50 11.19
C LYS A 125 -16.49 -20.88 11.77
N TYR A 126 -16.49 -19.58 12.04
CA TYR A 126 -15.33 -18.83 12.50
C TYR A 126 -15.44 -18.48 13.97
N SER A 127 -14.27 -18.40 14.62
CA SER A 127 -14.10 -17.83 15.95
C SER A 127 -13.37 -16.51 15.78
N ILE A 128 -14.05 -15.40 16.09
CA ILE A 128 -13.47 -14.06 16.00
C ILE A 128 -12.89 -13.73 17.37
N ASP A 129 -11.56 -13.70 17.42
CA ASP A 129 -10.80 -13.34 18.60
C ASP A 129 -10.66 -11.81 18.67
N SER A 130 -10.67 -11.23 19.87
CA SER A 130 -10.54 -9.79 20.05
C SER A 130 -9.78 -9.42 21.31
N TRP A 131 -8.98 -8.35 21.24
CA TRP A 131 -8.13 -7.89 22.33
C TRP A 131 -7.84 -6.39 22.20
N ILE A 132 -7.28 -5.80 23.25
CA ILE A 132 -6.75 -4.44 23.28
C ILE A 132 -5.22 -4.56 23.44
N ASP A 133 -4.47 -3.80 22.65
CA ASP A 133 -3.00 -3.75 22.82
C ASP A 133 -2.65 -2.91 24.06
N GLU A 134 -2.36 -3.60 25.15
CA GLU A 134 -2.03 -3.00 26.45
C GLU A 134 -0.69 -2.27 26.44
N ASN A 135 0.21 -2.59 25.49
CA ASN A 135 1.50 -1.91 25.37
C ASN A 135 1.39 -0.52 24.76
N LYS A 136 0.20 -0.17 24.25
CA LYS A 136 -0.05 1.10 23.58
C LYS A 136 -1.26 1.79 24.22
N PRO A 137 -1.02 2.80 25.09
CA PRO A 137 -2.09 3.58 25.71
C PRO A 137 -3.05 4.16 24.68
N GLY A 138 -4.35 4.07 24.94
CA GLY A 138 -5.41 4.55 24.04
C GLY A 138 -5.71 3.64 22.85
N SER A 139 -5.19 2.39 22.84
CA SER A 139 -5.54 1.43 21.79
C SER A 139 -7.01 1.04 21.86
N GLU A 140 -7.64 1.00 20.69
CA GLU A 140 -8.97 0.43 20.53
C GLU A 140 -8.93 -1.09 20.46
N ARG A 141 -10.10 -1.73 20.63
CA ARG A 141 -10.23 -3.18 20.49
C ARG A 141 -10.01 -3.58 19.04
N ILE A 142 -9.19 -4.60 18.83
CA ILE A 142 -8.93 -5.23 17.54
C ILE A 142 -9.69 -6.56 17.50
N TYR A 143 -10.27 -6.89 16.36
CA TYR A 143 -10.92 -8.14 16.03
C TYR A 143 -10.07 -8.85 14.98
N GLY A 144 -9.76 -10.12 15.22
CA GLY A 144 -8.92 -10.95 14.36
C GLY A 144 -9.53 -12.32 14.11
N VAL A 145 -9.36 -12.82 12.89
CA VAL A 145 -9.87 -14.14 12.49
C VAL A 145 -9.04 -14.71 11.34
N TRP A 146 -8.83 -16.02 11.37
CA TRP A 146 -8.21 -16.75 10.27
C TRP A 146 -9.24 -17.13 9.20
N HIS A 147 -8.89 -16.93 7.94
CA HIS A 147 -9.61 -17.47 6.78
C HIS A 147 -8.70 -18.45 6.05
N GLY A 148 -9.00 -19.75 6.16
CA GLY A 148 -8.11 -20.79 5.65
C GLY A 148 -6.79 -20.86 6.42
N THR A 149 -5.74 -21.39 5.79
CA THR A 149 -4.44 -21.62 6.44
C THR A 149 -3.44 -20.47 6.27
N ASP A 150 -3.77 -19.46 5.46
CA ASP A 150 -2.78 -18.48 4.98
C ASP A 150 -3.25 -17.02 5.04
N ARG A 151 -4.45 -16.73 5.55
CA ARG A 151 -5.00 -15.37 5.60
C ARG A 151 -5.48 -14.99 6.99
N LEU A 152 -4.94 -13.87 7.47
CA LEU A 152 -5.39 -13.20 8.69
C LEU A 152 -6.24 -11.97 8.32
N LEU A 153 -7.42 -11.86 8.92
CA LEU A 153 -8.23 -10.65 8.86
C LEU A 153 -8.09 -9.90 10.18
N LEU A 154 -7.93 -8.57 10.12
CA LEU A 154 -7.88 -7.69 11.29
C LEU A 154 -8.73 -6.45 11.06
N SER A 155 -9.40 -5.95 12.10
CA SER A 155 -10.22 -4.73 12.06
C SER A 155 -10.42 -4.14 13.44
N GLN A 156 -10.75 -2.85 13.54
CA GLN A 156 -11.26 -2.26 14.79
C GLN A 156 -12.79 -2.38 14.94
N GLY A 157 -13.49 -2.82 13.89
CA GLY A 157 -14.92 -3.10 13.91
C GLY A 157 -15.24 -4.57 13.63
N GLU A 158 -15.97 -5.19 14.54
CA GLU A 158 -16.44 -6.57 14.43
C GLU A 158 -17.28 -6.81 13.17
N ASP A 159 -18.18 -5.87 12.84
CA ASP A 159 -19.05 -5.97 11.67
C ASP A 159 -18.27 -5.89 10.35
N ALA A 160 -17.15 -5.16 10.31
CA ALA A 160 -16.27 -5.12 9.15
C ALA A 160 -15.57 -6.48 8.93
N VAL A 161 -15.16 -7.17 10.01
CA VAL A 161 -14.62 -8.54 9.92
C VAL A 161 -15.69 -9.50 9.42
N LYS A 162 -16.89 -9.47 10.01
CA LYS A 162 -18.02 -10.33 9.61
C LYS A 162 -18.36 -10.14 8.13
N THR A 163 -18.48 -8.90 7.68
CA THR A 163 -18.72 -8.56 6.27
C THR A 163 -17.63 -9.09 5.36
N ALA A 164 -16.35 -8.97 5.76
CA ALA A 164 -15.24 -9.51 4.99
C ALA A 164 -15.28 -11.04 4.90
N LEU A 165 -15.59 -11.73 6.00
CA LEU A 165 -15.78 -13.19 6.01
C LEU A 165 -16.91 -13.64 5.08
N ASP A 166 -18.04 -12.93 5.08
CA ASP A 166 -19.16 -13.23 4.18
C ASP A 166 -18.78 -13.07 2.71
N VAL A 167 -17.99 -12.05 2.36
CA VAL A 167 -17.45 -11.87 1.00
C VAL A 167 -16.52 -13.04 0.64
N LEU A 168 -15.60 -13.41 1.53
CA LEU A 168 -14.65 -14.50 1.31
C LEU A 168 -15.32 -15.88 1.21
N ASP A 169 -16.47 -16.06 1.86
CA ASP A 169 -17.31 -17.26 1.77
C ASP A 169 -18.29 -17.22 0.58
N GLY A 170 -18.33 -16.13 -0.20
CA GLY A 170 -19.24 -15.96 -1.33
C GLY A 170 -20.71 -15.73 -0.93
N LYS A 171 -20.96 -15.32 0.32
CA LYS A 171 -22.30 -14.99 0.86
C LYS A 171 -22.68 -13.53 0.66
N ALA A 172 -21.71 -12.67 0.38
CA ALA A 172 -21.91 -11.26 0.09
C ALA A 172 -21.19 -10.84 -1.19
N ASP A 173 -21.64 -9.75 -1.80
CA ASP A 173 -21.06 -9.20 -3.03
C ASP A 173 -19.60 -8.79 -2.81
N SER A 174 -18.75 -9.17 -3.76
CA SER A 174 -17.36 -8.71 -3.84
C SER A 174 -17.23 -7.48 -4.75
N ALA A 175 -16.02 -6.95 -4.85
CA ALA A 175 -15.67 -5.86 -5.77
C ALA A 175 -15.52 -6.33 -7.24
N VAL A 176 -15.80 -7.61 -7.55
CA VAL A 176 -15.82 -8.10 -8.93
C VAL A 176 -16.87 -7.33 -9.73
N GLY A 177 -16.47 -6.79 -10.88
CA GLY A 177 -17.34 -5.96 -11.74
C GLY A 177 -17.61 -4.54 -11.22
N LYS A 178 -17.06 -4.16 -10.05
CA LYS A 178 -17.14 -2.77 -9.55
C LYS A 178 -16.12 -1.89 -10.27
N THR A 179 -16.49 -0.63 -10.46
CA THR A 179 -15.62 0.37 -11.08
C THR A 179 -14.43 0.70 -10.19
N LEU A 180 -14.58 0.73 -8.87
CA LEU A 180 -13.56 1.16 -7.90
C LEU A 180 -12.17 0.59 -8.18
N ILE A 181 -12.09 -0.72 -8.41
CA ILE A 181 -10.83 -1.40 -8.71
C ILE A 181 -10.72 -1.56 -10.23
N GLY A 182 -9.80 -0.80 -10.82
CA GLY A 182 -9.49 -0.85 -12.26
C GLY A 182 -8.75 -2.11 -12.68
N GLU A 183 -8.19 -2.08 -13.88
CA GLU A 183 -7.31 -3.16 -14.36
C GLU A 183 -5.94 -3.11 -13.66
N PRO A 184 -5.32 -4.27 -13.39
CA PRO A 184 -3.97 -4.32 -12.84
C PRO A 184 -2.95 -3.55 -13.68
N VAL A 185 -2.17 -2.70 -13.03
CA VAL A 185 -1.03 -2.03 -13.68
C VAL A 185 0.18 -2.97 -13.65
N LYS A 186 0.68 -3.35 -14.83
CA LYS A 186 1.81 -4.28 -14.95
C LYS A 186 3.06 -3.73 -14.25
N GLY A 187 3.64 -4.52 -13.35
CA GLY A 187 4.83 -4.14 -12.59
C GLY A 187 4.54 -3.31 -11.33
N ALA A 188 3.27 -3.01 -11.05
CA ALA A 188 2.88 -2.39 -9.79
C ALA A 188 3.00 -3.38 -8.63
N PHE A 189 3.59 -2.92 -7.53
CA PHE A 189 3.62 -3.63 -6.25
C PHE A 189 2.82 -2.91 -5.16
N LEU A 190 2.34 -1.68 -5.44
CA LEU A 190 1.43 -0.95 -4.57
C LEU A 190 0.32 -0.34 -5.43
N THR A 191 -0.92 -0.55 -5.04
CA THR A 191 -2.11 0.04 -5.67
C THR A 191 -3.00 0.69 -4.62
N ILE A 192 -3.48 1.88 -4.91
CA ILE A 192 -4.44 2.61 -4.10
C ILE A 192 -5.59 3.04 -5.00
N THR A 193 -6.82 2.76 -4.60
CA THR A 193 -8.03 3.24 -5.27
C THR A 193 -8.99 3.78 -4.23
N ALA A 194 -9.63 4.90 -4.52
CA ALA A 194 -10.68 5.44 -3.66
C ALA A 194 -11.76 6.11 -4.52
N GLU A 195 -13.01 5.96 -4.12
CA GLU A 195 -14.16 6.73 -4.57
C GLU A 195 -14.61 7.66 -3.44
N LYS A 196 -15.41 8.68 -3.78
CA LYS A 196 -15.84 9.75 -2.87
C LYS A 196 -14.67 10.41 -2.13
N VAL A 197 -13.56 10.62 -2.83
CA VAL A 197 -12.31 11.14 -2.24
C VAL A 197 -12.54 12.44 -1.47
N GLY A 198 -13.35 13.36 -2.03
CA GLY A 198 -13.71 14.62 -1.39
C GLY A 198 -14.44 14.46 -0.05
N GLU A 199 -15.22 13.38 0.13
CA GLU A 199 -15.88 13.06 1.40
C GLU A 199 -14.89 12.48 2.41
N ILE A 200 -13.96 11.63 1.95
CA ILE A 200 -12.90 11.04 2.80
C ILE A 200 -12.02 12.14 3.39
N VAL A 201 -11.62 13.12 2.58
CA VAL A 201 -10.73 14.23 3.01
C VAL A 201 -11.49 15.42 3.60
N LYS A 202 -12.81 15.31 3.78
CA LYS A 202 -13.64 16.43 4.23
C LYS A 202 -13.20 16.90 5.63
N GLY A 203 -12.88 18.18 5.72
CA GLY A 203 -12.42 18.82 6.96
C GLY A 203 -10.90 18.76 7.17
N ASP A 204 -10.16 18.07 6.30
CA ASP A 204 -8.69 18.15 6.28
C ASP A 204 -8.23 19.37 5.47
N GLN A 205 -7.66 20.35 6.17
CA GLN A 205 -7.15 21.58 5.56
C GLN A 205 -5.93 21.31 4.67
N ASN A 206 -5.17 20.25 4.93
CA ASN A 206 -4.00 19.88 4.13
C ASN A 206 -4.40 19.20 2.82
N ALA A 207 -5.64 18.73 2.71
CA ALA A 207 -6.19 18.07 1.53
C ALA A 207 -7.26 18.90 0.81
N ALA A 208 -7.28 20.22 1.02
CA ALA A 208 -8.29 21.13 0.46
C ALA A 208 -8.43 20.99 -1.07
N VAL A 209 -7.31 20.82 -1.78
CA VAL A 209 -7.29 20.64 -3.25
C VAL A 209 -8.03 19.37 -3.71
N PHE A 210 -8.18 18.38 -2.84
CA PHE A 210 -8.84 17.10 -3.13
C PHE A 210 -10.31 17.05 -2.69
N GLN A 211 -10.86 18.12 -2.11
CA GLN A 211 -12.27 18.15 -1.67
C GLN A 211 -13.28 18.00 -2.82
N GLN A 212 -12.88 18.29 -4.06
CA GLN A 212 -13.71 18.11 -5.25
C GLN A 212 -13.38 16.82 -6.03
N ALA A 213 -12.47 15.99 -5.52
CA ALA A 213 -12.15 14.74 -6.17
C ALA A 213 -13.26 13.70 -5.94
N GLU A 214 -13.68 13.03 -7.00
CA GLU A 214 -14.62 11.92 -6.92
C GLU A 214 -13.88 10.59 -6.78
N ARG A 215 -12.79 10.41 -7.51
CA ARG A 215 -12.07 9.15 -7.55
C ARG A 215 -10.57 9.36 -7.65
N LEU A 216 -9.82 8.53 -6.94
CA LEU A 216 -8.36 8.44 -7.02
C LEU A 216 -7.98 7.01 -7.44
N THR A 217 -7.04 6.91 -8.37
CA THR A 217 -6.26 5.71 -8.62
C THR A 217 -4.79 6.06 -8.56
N LEU A 218 -3.99 5.21 -7.93
CA LEU A 218 -2.54 5.33 -7.85
C LEU A 218 -1.91 3.95 -7.90
N ALA A 219 -0.85 3.81 -8.69
CA ALA A 219 -0.03 2.62 -8.74
C ALA A 219 1.46 3.00 -8.65
N LEU A 220 2.18 2.32 -7.77
CA LEU A 220 3.64 2.36 -7.66
C LEU A 220 4.21 1.02 -8.11
N GLY A 221 5.27 1.08 -8.90
CA GLY A 221 5.86 -0.13 -9.45
C GLY A 221 7.28 0.04 -9.96
N GLU A 222 7.83 -1.07 -10.44
CA GLU A 222 9.07 -1.10 -11.20
C GLU A 222 8.89 -1.99 -12.42
N LYS A 223 9.32 -1.50 -13.58
CA LYS A 223 9.30 -2.25 -14.83
C LYS A 223 10.53 -1.93 -15.64
N GLU A 224 11.20 -2.95 -16.17
CA GLU A 224 12.35 -2.80 -17.07
C GLU A 224 13.47 -1.93 -16.47
N GLY A 225 13.68 -2.01 -15.15
CA GLY A 225 14.69 -1.26 -14.43
C GLY A 225 14.35 0.21 -14.18
N ARG A 226 13.07 0.60 -14.36
CA ARG A 226 12.58 1.94 -14.09
C ARG A 226 11.45 1.89 -13.06
N CYS A 227 11.58 2.69 -12.01
CA CYS A 227 10.52 2.92 -11.04
C CYS A 227 9.49 3.87 -11.65
N PHE A 228 8.21 3.61 -11.40
CA PHE A 228 7.14 4.47 -11.87
C PHE A 228 6.10 4.77 -10.79
N ILE A 229 5.46 5.91 -10.97
CA ILE A 229 4.22 6.29 -10.30
C ILE A 229 3.25 6.68 -11.40
N THR A 230 2.06 6.07 -11.40
CA THR A 230 0.97 6.51 -12.27
C THR A 230 -0.30 6.62 -11.47
N GLY A 231 -1.08 7.65 -11.73
CA GLY A 231 -2.36 7.84 -11.08
C GLY A 231 -3.29 8.73 -11.86
N ALA A 232 -4.55 8.69 -11.49
CA ALA A 232 -5.58 9.57 -12.01
C ALA A 232 -6.49 10.04 -10.88
N LEU A 233 -6.87 11.31 -10.94
CA LEU A 233 -7.87 11.91 -10.08
C LEU A 233 -9.06 12.30 -10.96
N ALA A 234 -10.23 11.71 -10.75
CA ALA A 234 -11.47 12.16 -11.39
C ALA A 234 -12.11 13.27 -10.55
N THR A 235 -12.67 14.27 -11.22
CA THR A 235 -13.37 15.42 -10.63
C THR A 235 -14.80 15.50 -11.16
N LYS A 236 -15.64 16.35 -10.58
CA LYS A 236 -17.05 16.48 -11.01
C LYS A 236 -17.18 17.21 -12.35
N SER A 237 -16.18 18.00 -12.72
CA SER A 237 -16.15 18.76 -13.96
C SER A 237 -14.74 18.97 -14.51
N ALA A 238 -14.65 19.34 -15.79
CA ALA A 238 -13.39 19.69 -16.43
C ALA A 238 -12.76 20.97 -15.86
N ASP A 239 -13.58 21.91 -15.38
CA ASP A 239 -13.10 23.13 -14.75
C ASP A 239 -12.42 22.83 -13.40
N GLU A 240 -12.99 21.90 -12.63
CA GLU A 240 -12.36 21.41 -11.39
C GLU A 240 -11.05 20.67 -11.67
N ALA A 241 -11.00 19.79 -12.68
CA ALA A 241 -9.77 19.12 -13.09
C ALA A 241 -8.68 20.14 -13.47
N THR A 242 -9.07 21.16 -14.24
CA THR A 242 -8.17 22.26 -14.64
C THR A 242 -7.64 23.01 -13.42
N THR A 243 -8.51 23.32 -12.45
CA THR A 243 -8.14 24.01 -11.21
C THR A 243 -7.14 23.19 -10.38
N ILE A 244 -7.42 21.90 -10.18
CA ILE A 244 -6.52 20.99 -9.46
C ILE A 244 -5.18 20.88 -10.20
N ASN A 245 -5.20 20.70 -11.51
CA ASN A 245 -3.97 20.63 -12.31
C ASN A 245 -3.15 21.92 -12.19
N GLN A 246 -3.76 23.10 -12.25
CA GLN A 246 -3.06 24.36 -12.05
C GLN A 246 -2.44 24.47 -10.65
N ALA A 247 -3.16 24.03 -9.60
CA ALA A 247 -2.62 24.00 -8.25
C ALA A 247 -1.41 23.05 -8.13
N LEU A 248 -1.50 21.85 -8.69
CA LEU A 248 -0.40 20.87 -8.72
C LEU A 248 0.80 21.40 -9.52
N GLN A 249 0.57 22.03 -10.67
CA GLN A 249 1.61 22.65 -11.49
C GLN A 249 2.27 23.84 -10.76
N GLY A 250 1.50 24.64 -10.03
CA GLY A 250 2.01 25.72 -9.18
C GLY A 250 2.92 25.17 -8.08
N MET A 251 2.50 24.14 -7.34
CA MET A 251 3.33 23.47 -6.34
C MET A 251 4.63 22.94 -6.96
N LEU A 252 4.54 22.34 -8.14
CA LEU A 252 5.70 21.82 -8.85
C LEU A 252 6.66 22.94 -9.27
N ALA A 253 6.14 24.08 -9.71
CA ALA A 253 6.95 25.26 -10.03
C ALA A 253 7.66 25.81 -8.79
N PHE A 254 6.99 25.86 -7.63
CA PHE A 254 7.61 26.28 -6.36
C PHE A 254 8.72 25.33 -5.93
N VAL A 255 8.52 24.01 -6.04
CA VAL A 255 9.58 23.03 -5.74
C VAL A 255 10.78 23.26 -6.66
N LYS A 256 10.56 23.46 -7.97
CA LYS A 256 11.64 23.73 -8.93
C LYS A 256 12.39 25.01 -8.56
N LEU A 257 11.69 26.10 -8.27
CA LEU A 257 12.29 27.37 -7.86
C LEU A 257 13.11 27.24 -6.57
N ALA A 258 12.59 26.53 -5.57
CA ALA A 258 13.27 26.32 -4.30
C ALA A 258 14.55 25.46 -4.42
N THR A 259 14.64 24.64 -5.47
CA THR A 259 15.68 23.62 -5.63
C THR A 259 16.65 23.88 -6.77
N GLN A 260 16.32 24.76 -7.72
CA GLN A 260 16.99 24.91 -9.02
C GLN A 260 18.52 24.95 -8.95
N ASP A 261 19.08 25.68 -7.98
CA ASP A 261 20.54 25.83 -7.82
C ASP A 261 21.08 25.09 -6.59
N LYS A 262 20.20 24.65 -5.67
CA LYS A 262 20.59 24.06 -4.37
C LYS A 262 20.58 22.54 -4.39
N LEU A 263 19.63 21.96 -5.11
CA LEU A 263 19.27 20.54 -5.06
C LEU A 263 18.95 20.03 -6.48
N PRO A 264 19.95 19.97 -7.39
CA PRO A 264 19.71 19.67 -8.80
C PRO A 264 19.03 18.31 -9.02
N LYS A 265 19.30 17.32 -8.14
CA LYS A 265 18.62 16.01 -8.18
C LYS A 265 17.13 16.11 -7.87
N VAL A 266 16.74 16.95 -6.90
CA VAL A 266 15.32 17.18 -6.59
C VAL A 266 14.63 17.95 -7.72
N THR A 267 15.31 18.95 -8.30
CA THR A 267 14.81 19.64 -9.49
C THR A 267 14.60 18.69 -10.67
N ALA A 268 15.52 17.74 -10.87
CA ALA A 268 15.42 16.75 -11.93
C ALA A 268 14.22 15.80 -11.73
N LEU A 269 13.99 15.34 -10.50
CA LEU A 269 12.79 14.56 -10.15
C LEU A 269 11.50 15.35 -10.40
N ALA A 270 11.47 16.62 -9.97
CA ALA A 270 10.35 17.52 -10.23
C ALA A 270 10.10 17.72 -11.74
N ASN A 271 11.15 17.72 -12.56
CA ASN A 271 11.02 17.81 -14.02
C ASN A 271 10.49 16.52 -14.67
N ALA A 272 10.70 15.35 -14.06
CA ALA A 272 10.15 14.10 -14.58
C ALA A 272 8.66 13.89 -14.27
N MET A 273 8.10 14.62 -13.31
CA MET A 273 6.67 14.55 -13.04
C MET A 273 5.87 15.21 -14.16
N LYS A 274 4.97 14.43 -14.77
CA LYS A 274 3.99 14.90 -15.75
C LYS A 274 2.63 14.90 -15.11
N ILE A 275 1.99 16.08 -15.12
CA ILE A 275 0.62 16.27 -14.60
C ILE A 275 -0.19 16.90 -15.72
N VAL A 276 -1.28 16.26 -16.10
CA VAL A 276 -2.11 16.67 -17.24
C VAL A 276 -3.57 16.60 -16.85
N ALA A 277 -4.32 17.67 -17.11
CA ALA A 277 -5.78 17.63 -17.07
C ALA A 277 -6.33 17.26 -18.45
N GLU A 278 -7.22 16.28 -18.50
CA GLU A 278 -7.97 15.90 -19.69
C GLU A 278 -9.41 15.56 -19.28
N ASN A 279 -10.39 16.22 -19.92
CA ASN A 279 -11.80 16.16 -19.52
C ASN A 279 -11.95 16.45 -18.00
N ALA A 280 -12.75 15.67 -17.29
CA ALA A 280 -12.93 15.76 -15.84
C ALA A 280 -11.91 14.89 -15.06
N SER A 281 -10.66 14.80 -15.53
CA SER A 281 -9.62 14.05 -14.84
C SER A 281 -8.25 14.72 -14.88
N VAL A 282 -7.48 14.52 -13.82
CA VAL A 282 -6.07 14.91 -13.72
C VAL A 282 -5.21 13.65 -13.63
N GLY A 283 -4.40 13.40 -14.65
CA GLY A 283 -3.44 12.31 -14.69
C GLY A 283 -2.09 12.72 -14.11
N LEU A 284 -1.46 11.81 -13.37
CA LEU A 284 -0.09 11.90 -12.89
C LEU A 284 0.73 10.74 -13.47
N HIS A 285 1.90 11.06 -14.01
CA HIS A 285 2.87 10.08 -14.44
C HIS A 285 4.28 10.53 -14.07
N PHE A 286 5.03 9.62 -13.47
CA PHE A 286 6.44 9.77 -13.15
C PHE A 286 7.15 8.45 -13.46
N GLU A 287 8.33 8.55 -14.03
CA GLU A 287 9.16 7.39 -14.32
C GLU A 287 10.64 7.78 -14.22
N TRP A 288 11.44 6.95 -13.54
CA TRP A 288 12.86 7.21 -13.30
C TRP A 288 13.67 5.93 -13.32
N ASP A 289 14.96 6.04 -13.62
CA ASP A 289 15.87 4.89 -13.52
C ASP A 289 15.94 4.39 -12.08
N SER A 290 15.73 3.09 -11.85
CA SER A 290 15.70 2.54 -10.49
C SER A 290 17.02 2.74 -9.76
N ALA A 291 18.16 2.57 -10.43
CA ALA A 291 19.47 2.66 -9.78
C ALA A 291 19.78 4.09 -9.35
N ASP A 292 19.47 5.07 -10.20
CA ASP A 292 19.62 6.49 -9.84
C ASP A 292 18.63 6.90 -8.74
N LEU A 293 17.37 6.44 -8.80
CA LEU A 293 16.39 6.71 -7.74
C LEU A 293 16.86 6.14 -6.38
N ILE A 294 17.38 4.91 -6.36
CA ILE A 294 17.96 4.31 -5.15
C ILE A 294 19.12 5.16 -4.63
N ALA A 295 20.01 5.63 -5.50
CA ALA A 295 21.13 6.49 -5.11
C ALA A 295 20.64 7.82 -4.52
N ILE A 296 19.55 8.39 -5.04
CA ILE A 296 18.91 9.58 -4.46
C ILE A 296 18.35 9.26 -3.06
N LEU A 297 17.59 8.15 -2.92
CA LEU A 297 16.93 7.78 -1.67
C LEU A 297 17.92 7.50 -0.54
N LYS A 298 19.08 6.91 -0.83
CA LYS A 298 20.15 6.72 0.18
C LYS A 298 20.67 8.03 0.78
N ASN A 299 20.57 9.13 0.04
CA ASN A 299 20.97 10.46 0.50
C ASN A 299 19.77 11.31 0.96
N ALA A 300 18.58 10.72 1.11
CA ALA A 300 17.36 11.46 1.43
C ALA A 300 17.43 12.22 2.76
N GLY A 301 18.17 11.70 3.75
CA GLY A 301 18.38 12.39 5.03
C GLY A 301 19.14 13.71 4.87
N GLU A 302 20.19 13.71 4.04
CA GLU A 302 20.96 14.93 3.72
C GLU A 302 20.13 15.91 2.89
N ILE A 303 19.39 15.41 1.90
CA ILE A 303 18.48 16.21 1.08
C ILE A 303 17.42 16.87 1.97
N LYS A 304 16.84 16.13 2.93
CA LYS A 304 15.86 16.66 3.88
C LYS A 304 16.47 17.78 4.73
N ALA A 305 17.65 17.56 5.30
CA ALA A 305 18.35 18.59 6.08
C ALA A 305 18.62 19.87 5.26
N GLN A 306 18.96 19.72 3.99
CA GLN A 306 19.18 20.85 3.07
C GLN A 306 17.88 21.58 2.71
N LEU A 307 16.77 20.86 2.54
CA LEU A 307 15.44 21.44 2.34
C LEU A 307 14.99 22.24 3.58
N ASP A 308 15.16 21.67 4.77
CA ASP A 308 14.82 22.34 6.03
C ASP A 308 15.64 23.63 6.22
N ALA A 309 16.94 23.59 5.91
CA ALA A 309 17.81 24.76 5.95
C ALA A 309 17.45 25.83 4.90
N ALA A 310 16.96 25.42 3.72
CA ALA A 310 16.55 26.34 2.66
C ALA A 310 15.21 27.05 2.96
N GLY A 311 14.37 26.46 3.82
CA GLY A 311 13.08 27.02 4.25
C GLY A 311 13.15 27.92 5.50
N GLN A 312 14.29 27.95 6.21
CA GLN A 312 14.46 28.84 7.37
C GLN A 312 14.77 30.28 6.91
N PRO A 313 14.07 31.30 7.46
CA PRO A 313 14.43 32.69 7.21
C PRO A 313 15.86 32.95 7.70
N GLN A 314 16.70 33.56 6.86
CA GLN A 314 18.06 33.92 7.26
C GLN A 314 18.01 34.79 8.52
N PRO A 315 18.86 34.55 9.53
CA PRO A 315 18.96 35.44 10.67
C PRO A 315 19.32 36.83 10.16
N LYS A 316 18.53 37.84 10.59
CA LYS A 316 18.82 39.24 10.25
C LYS A 316 20.26 39.54 10.67
N PRO A 317 21.06 40.21 9.81
CA PRO A 317 22.39 40.66 10.22
C PRO A 317 22.24 41.54 11.46
N ALA A 318 23.05 41.25 12.49
CA ALA A 318 23.12 42.08 13.67
C ALA A 318 23.53 43.50 13.23
N GLN A 319 22.62 44.45 13.42
CA GLN A 319 22.88 45.88 13.31
C GLN A 319 23.32 46.43 14.66
#